data_AF-A0A454A0Q2-F1
#
_entry.id   AF-A0A454A0Q2-F1
#
_cell.length_a   1.000
_cell.length_b   1.000
_cell.length_c   1.000
_cell.angle_alpha   90.00
_cell.angle_beta   90.00
_cell.angle_gamma   90.00
#
_symmetry.space_group_name_H-M   'P 1'
#
loop_
_entity.id
_entity.type
_entity.pdbx_description
1 polymer ?
#
loop_
_entity_poly.entity_id
_entity_poly.type
_entity_poly.pdbx_seq_one_letter_code
_entity_poly.pdbx_strand_id
1 'polypeptide(L)'
;CIGERGNDVGIRCAISHRVDQAGVLRFRNGNPARSRNERCFRACVLAECNFVTFNGSLKTSFAMRAAPLLVGKNPSQVRAVQQLLAFCQQRTTLQMNMNNICDYAEAVHTCIRSNNNLRLGL
;
A
#
# COMPACT_ATOMS: atom_id res chain seq x y z
N CYS A 1 -7.12 -0.96 -5.86
CA CYS A 1 -7.71 -1.56 -7.08
C CYS A 1 -6.94 -2.83 -7.40
N ILE A 2 -7.56 -3.82 -8.05
CA ILE A 2 -6.98 -5.14 -8.37
C ILE A 2 -7.41 -5.57 -9.78
N GLY A 3 -6.95 -6.73 -10.24
CA GLY A 3 -7.25 -7.24 -11.58
C GLY A 3 -6.60 -6.39 -12.67
N GLU A 4 -7.23 -6.33 -13.84
CA GLU A 4 -6.74 -5.58 -15.00
C GLU A 4 -6.47 -4.11 -14.66
N ARG A 5 -7.42 -3.45 -13.98
CA ARG A 5 -7.23 -2.05 -13.54
C ARG A 5 -6.01 -1.88 -12.64
N GLY A 6 -5.76 -2.83 -11.73
CA GLY A 6 -4.58 -2.80 -10.87
C GLY A 6 -3.28 -2.94 -11.65
N ASN A 7 -3.28 -3.80 -12.67
CA ASN A 7 -2.14 -4.01 -13.56
C ASN A 7 -1.84 -2.75 -14.40
N ASP A 8 -2.87 -2.13 -15.00
CA ASP A 8 -2.71 -0.93 -15.82
C ASP A 8 -2.17 0.25 -15.00
N VAL A 9 -2.72 0.45 -13.80
CA VAL A 9 -2.23 1.45 -12.86
C VAL A 9 -0.77 1.17 -12.48
N GLY A 10 -0.43 -0.09 -12.20
CA GLY A 10 0.93 -0.51 -11.91
C GLY A 10 1.90 -0.18 -13.05
N ILE A 11 1.54 -0.50 -14.29
CA ILE A 11 2.37 -0.20 -15.47
C ILE A 11 2.57 1.30 -15.64
N ARG A 12 1.49 2.10 -15.60
CA ARG A 12 1.58 3.57 -15.76
C ARG A 12 2.44 4.21 -14.68
N CYS A 13 2.23 3.83 -13.41
CA CYS A 13 3.03 4.36 -12.30
C CYS A 13 4.50 3.94 -12.40
N ALA A 14 4.79 2.70 -12.83
CA ALA A 14 6.16 2.23 -13.00
C ALA A 14 6.89 3.04 -14.09
N ILE A 15 6.24 3.29 -15.23
CA ILE A 15 6.77 4.14 -16.31
C ILE A 15 6.99 5.57 -15.80
N SER A 16 5.98 6.19 -15.18
CA SER A 16 6.04 7.57 -14.69
C SER A 16 7.18 7.79 -13.69
N HIS A 17 7.47 6.80 -12.84
CA HIS A 17 8.51 6.89 -11.81
C HIS A 17 9.81 6.18 -12.19
N ARG A 18 9.97 5.74 -13.45
CA ARG A 18 11.18 5.04 -13.94
C ARG A 18 11.58 3.86 -13.04
N VAL A 19 10.61 3.04 -12.66
CA VAL A 19 10.81 1.82 -11.87
C VAL A 19 10.98 0.64 -12.81
N ASP A 20 12.08 -0.09 -12.64
CA ASP A 20 12.39 -1.28 -13.41
C ASP A 20 11.54 -2.49 -12.99
N GLN A 21 11.63 -3.57 -13.76
CA GLN A 21 10.90 -4.81 -13.48
C GLN A 21 11.23 -5.36 -12.09
N ALA A 22 12.49 -5.23 -11.63
CA ALA A 22 12.90 -5.67 -10.30
C ALA A 22 12.20 -4.87 -9.18
N GLY A 23 12.04 -3.56 -9.34
CA GLY A 23 11.29 -2.71 -8.42
C GLY A 23 9.79 -3.01 -8.40
N VAL A 24 9.21 -3.29 -9.57
CA VAL A 24 7.81 -3.75 -9.65
C VAL A 24 7.63 -5.10 -8.95
N LEU A 25 8.53 -6.05 -9.16
CA LEU A 25 8.49 -7.34 -8.47
C LEU A 25 8.66 -7.20 -6.95
N ARG A 26 9.53 -6.29 -6.48
CA ARG A 26 9.64 -5.97 -5.05
C ARG A 26 8.30 -5.52 -4.48
N PHE A 27 7.59 -4.64 -5.17
CA PHE A 27 6.27 -4.20 -4.74
C PHE A 27 5.25 -5.35 -4.72
N ARG A 28 5.16 -6.15 -5.79
CA ARG A 28 4.23 -7.29 -5.86
C ARG A 28 4.46 -8.33 -4.77
N ASN A 29 5.73 -8.52 -4.38
CA ASN A 29 6.12 -9.45 -3.32
C ASN A 29 6.08 -8.83 -1.91
N GLY A 30 5.57 -7.59 -1.76
CA GLY A 30 5.49 -6.92 -0.47
C GLY A 30 6.86 -6.63 0.16
N ASN A 31 7.93 -6.53 -0.64
CA ASN A 31 9.27 -6.15 -0.19
C ASN A 31 9.41 -4.64 0.05
N PRO A 32 10.31 -4.16 0.92
CA PRO A 32 10.59 -2.73 1.04
C PRO A 32 11.13 -2.13 -0.26
N ALA A 33 10.84 -0.84 -0.49
CA ALA A 33 11.38 -0.07 -1.59
C ALA A 33 12.89 0.19 -1.38
N ARG A 34 13.70 0.11 -2.45
CA ARG A 34 15.14 0.39 -2.40
C ARG A 34 15.54 1.80 -2.83
N SER A 35 14.62 2.51 -3.47
CA SER A 35 14.86 3.83 -4.04
C SER A 35 13.70 4.79 -3.77
N ARG A 36 13.95 6.09 -3.87
CA ARG A 36 12.89 7.11 -3.80
C ARG A 36 11.84 6.91 -4.88
N ASN A 37 12.25 6.51 -6.08
CA ASN A 37 11.36 6.22 -7.20
C ASN A 37 10.41 5.07 -6.87
N GLU A 38 10.89 3.99 -6.26
CA GLU A 38 10.04 2.88 -5.82
C GLU A 38 9.03 3.28 -4.74
N ARG A 39 9.42 4.14 -3.80
CA ARG A 39 8.49 4.68 -2.80
C ARG A 39 7.40 5.53 -3.46
N CYS A 40 7.78 6.41 -4.38
CA CYS A 40 6.84 7.25 -5.09
C CYS A 40 5.94 6.45 -6.05
N PHE A 41 6.46 5.37 -6.64
CA PHE A 41 5.66 4.41 -7.37
C PHE A 41 4.53 3.81 -6.52
N ARG A 42 4.81 3.42 -5.26
CA ARG A 42 3.77 2.92 -4.34
C ARG A 42 2.72 3.98 -4.04
N ALA A 43 3.16 5.20 -3.76
CA ALA A 43 2.25 6.34 -3.58
C ALA A 43 1.36 6.59 -4.81
N CYS A 44 1.93 6.55 -6.02
CA CYS A 44 1.20 6.67 -7.27
C CYS A 44 0.12 5.59 -7.40
N VAL A 45 0.46 4.32 -7.15
CA VAL A 45 -0.52 3.22 -7.21
C VAL A 45 -1.66 3.43 -6.22
N LEU A 46 -1.37 3.87 -4.99
CA LEU A 46 -2.41 4.18 -4.00
C LEU A 46 -3.31 5.34 -4.45
N ALA A 47 -2.72 6.40 -5.02
CA ALA A 47 -3.45 7.57 -5.51
C ALA A 47 -4.37 7.21 -6.70
N GLU A 48 -3.83 6.54 -7.72
CA GLU A 48 -4.56 6.09 -8.93
C GLU A 48 -5.64 5.05 -8.61
N CYS A 49 -5.43 4.22 -7.59
CA CYS A 49 -6.46 3.33 -7.06
C CYS A 49 -7.47 4.04 -6.13
N ASN A 50 -7.38 5.36 -5.98
CA ASN A 50 -8.29 6.20 -5.19
C ASN A 50 -8.31 5.83 -3.69
N PHE A 51 -7.15 5.48 -3.13
CA PHE A 51 -6.96 5.22 -1.70
C PHE A 51 -6.40 6.42 -0.94
N VAL A 52 -5.92 7.44 -1.64
CA VAL A 52 -5.35 8.65 -1.06
C VAL A 52 -6.34 9.81 -1.23
N THR A 53 -6.40 10.72 -0.26
CA THR A 53 -7.14 11.99 -0.32
C THR A 53 -6.36 13.04 -1.12
N PHE A 54 -6.99 14.17 -1.45
CA PHE A 54 -6.34 15.25 -2.19
C PHE A 54 -5.11 15.84 -1.48
N ASN A 55 -5.10 15.83 -0.14
CA ASN A 55 -3.97 16.28 0.68
C ASN A 55 -2.87 15.23 0.87
N GLY A 56 -2.92 14.09 0.18
CA GLY A 56 -1.86 13.07 0.28
C GLY A 56 -1.93 12.20 1.55
N SER A 57 -3.09 12.07 2.20
CA SER A 57 -3.29 11.12 3.29
C SER A 57 -4.06 9.89 2.82
N LEU A 58 -3.95 8.74 3.51
CA LEU A 58 -4.83 7.62 3.21
C LEU A 58 -6.28 7.96 3.61
N LYS A 59 -7.24 7.59 2.77
CA LYS A 59 -8.66 7.72 3.08
C LYS A 59 -8.99 6.88 4.32
N THR A 60 -9.93 7.35 5.15
CA THR A 60 -10.44 6.56 6.30
C THR A 60 -11.05 5.22 5.86
N SER A 61 -11.57 5.15 4.64
CA SER A 61 -12.09 3.92 4.03
C SER A 61 -11.02 2.99 3.45
N PHE A 62 -9.72 3.33 3.55
CA PHE A 62 -8.62 2.54 2.99
C PHE A 62 -8.66 1.09 3.49
N ALA A 63 -8.66 0.88 4.81
CA ALA A 63 -8.65 -0.45 5.40
C ALA A 63 -9.86 -1.30 4.96
N MET A 64 -11.06 -0.72 4.96
CA MET A 64 -12.30 -1.40 4.56
C MET A 64 -12.30 -1.77 3.07
N ARG A 65 -11.75 -0.91 2.22
CA ARG A 65 -11.74 -1.12 0.77
C ARG A 65 -10.60 -2.00 0.31
N ALA A 66 -9.44 -1.96 0.97
CA ALA A 66 -8.25 -2.71 0.55
C ALA A 66 -8.25 -4.16 1.07
N ALA A 67 -8.73 -4.42 2.29
CA ALA A 67 -8.73 -5.77 2.86
C ALA A 67 -9.41 -6.84 1.98
N PRO A 68 -10.66 -6.68 1.50
CA PRO A 68 -11.31 -7.68 0.65
C PRO A 68 -10.62 -7.87 -0.71
N LEU A 69 -9.85 -6.88 -1.16
CA LEU A 69 -9.08 -6.98 -2.40
C LEU A 69 -7.80 -7.80 -2.23
N LEU A 70 -7.27 -7.90 -1.00
CA LEU A 70 -6.02 -8.61 -0.71
C LEU A 70 -6.25 -10.08 -0.39
N VAL A 71 -7.33 -10.43 0.31
CA VAL A 71 -7.60 -11.80 0.78
C VAL A 71 -8.90 -12.40 0.24
N GLY A 72 -9.58 -11.69 -0.67
CA GLY A 72 -10.83 -12.16 -1.27
C GLY A 72 -12.02 -12.10 -0.31
N LYS A 73 -12.87 -13.13 -0.34
CA LYS A 73 -14.19 -13.12 0.32
C LYS A 73 -14.22 -13.77 1.71
N ASN A 74 -13.11 -14.28 2.24
CA ASN A 74 -13.09 -14.92 3.55
C ASN A 74 -13.29 -13.89 4.68
N PRO A 75 -14.42 -13.90 5.42
CA PRO A 75 -14.73 -12.83 6.37
C PRO A 75 -13.79 -12.72 7.57
N SER A 76 -13.15 -13.82 8.00
CA SER A 76 -12.20 -13.78 9.11
C SER A 76 -10.88 -13.14 8.67
N GLN A 77 -10.36 -13.54 7.51
CA GLN A 77 -9.16 -12.95 6.91
C GLN A 77 -9.36 -11.47 6.57
N VAL A 78 -10.52 -11.10 6.01
CA VAL A 78 -10.84 -9.69 5.70
C VAL A 78 -10.82 -8.85 6.96
N ARG A 79 -11.43 -9.31 8.07
CA ARG A 79 -11.41 -8.60 9.34
C ARG A 79 -10.00 -8.44 9.90
N ALA A 80 -9.19 -9.50 9.86
CA ALA A 80 -7.81 -9.46 10.36
C ALA A 80 -6.94 -8.48 9.55
N VAL A 81 -7.04 -8.51 8.21
CA VAL A 81 -6.33 -7.57 7.33
C VAL A 81 -6.85 -6.15 7.52
N GLN A 82 -8.15 -5.94 7.66
CA GLN A 82 -8.72 -4.61 7.90
C GLN A 82 -8.17 -4.01 9.21
N GLN A 83 -8.11 -4.78 10.29
CA GLN A 83 -7.53 -4.34 11.56
C GLN A 83 -6.04 -4.01 11.41
N LEU A 84 -5.29 -4.83 10.67
CA LEU A 84 -3.87 -4.58 10.39
C LEU A 84 -3.66 -3.28 9.60
N LEU A 85 -4.42 -3.09 8.51
CA LEU A 85 -4.34 -1.89 7.68
C LEU A 85 -4.69 -0.63 8.47
N ALA A 86 -5.76 -0.68 9.27
CA ALA A 86 -6.18 0.44 10.12
C ALA A 86 -5.12 0.78 11.18
N PHE A 87 -4.57 -0.24 11.84
CA PHE A 87 -3.49 -0.09 12.81
C PHE A 87 -2.26 0.60 12.17
N CYS A 88 -1.83 0.12 11.00
CA CYS A 88 -0.67 0.69 10.32
C CYS A 88 -0.91 2.10 9.82
N GLN A 89 -2.10 2.39 9.27
CA GLN A 89 -2.47 3.75 8.88
C GLN A 89 -2.40 4.72 10.08
N GLN A 90 -3.00 4.35 11.21
CA GLN A 90 -3.01 5.19 12.41
C GLN A 90 -1.59 5.37 12.97
N ARG A 91 -0.82 4.28 13.10
CA ARG A 91 0.54 4.32 13.64
C ARG A 91 1.45 5.21 12.79
N THR A 92 1.42 5.06 11.46
CA THR A 92 2.25 5.87 10.58
C THR A 92 1.85 7.35 10.63
N THR A 93 0.54 7.66 10.67
CA THR A 93 0.07 9.05 10.80
C THR A 93 0.53 9.71 12.10
N LEU A 94 0.57 8.99 13.23
CA LEU A 94 1.05 9.53 14.50
C LEU A 94 2.57 9.73 14.54
N GLN A 95 3.33 8.89 13.82
CA GLN A 95 4.79 8.88 13.88
C GLN A 95 5.45 9.83 12.87
N MET A 96 4.71 10.31 11.86
CA MET A 96 5.32 10.96 10.72
C MET A 96 4.69 12.32 10.43
N ASN A 97 5.44 13.37 10.76
CA ASN A 97 5.25 14.73 10.24
C ASN A 97 5.82 14.80 8.80
N MET A 98 5.37 13.89 7.93
CA MET A 98 5.95 13.71 6.60
C MET A 98 5.29 14.63 5.59
N ASN A 99 6.07 15.61 5.12
CA ASN A 99 5.72 16.45 3.97
C ASN A 99 5.73 15.68 2.62
N ASN A 100 5.96 14.36 2.63
CA ASN A 100 6.13 13.55 1.42
C ASN A 100 5.29 12.27 1.44
N ILE A 101 4.29 12.22 0.56
CA ILE A 101 3.40 11.06 0.33
C ILE A 101 4.18 9.78 0.02
N CYS A 102 5.33 9.86 -0.66
CA CYS A 102 6.10 8.67 -1.03
C CYS A 102 6.62 7.93 0.20
N ASP A 103 7.16 8.68 1.16
CA ASP A 103 7.72 8.11 2.38
C ASP A 103 6.60 7.62 3.31
N TYR A 104 5.47 8.33 3.36
CA TYR A 104 4.27 7.88 4.07
C TYR A 104 3.74 6.54 3.53
N ALA A 105 3.59 6.42 2.20
CA ALA A 105 3.16 5.18 1.56
C ALA A 105 4.09 4.00 1.88
N GLU A 106 5.41 4.24 1.86
CA GLU A 106 6.40 3.21 2.20
C GLU A 106 6.34 2.81 3.67
N ALA A 107 6.15 3.76 4.57
CA ALA A 107 6.06 3.50 6.01
C ALA A 107 4.81 2.68 6.36
N VAL A 108 3.66 2.99 5.76
CA VAL A 108 2.44 2.17 5.89
C VAL A 108 2.70 0.76 5.36
N HIS A 109 3.28 0.65 4.17
CA HIS A 109 3.58 -0.65 3.56
C HIS A 109 4.54 -1.49 4.44
N THR A 110 5.59 -0.87 4.95
CA THR A 110 6.56 -1.51 5.86
C THR A 110 5.90 -1.96 7.15
N CYS A 111 5.03 -1.14 7.74
CA CYS A 111 4.24 -1.54 8.90
C CYS A 111 3.40 -2.77 8.62
N ILE A 112 2.69 -2.80 7.48
CA ILE A 112 1.85 -3.94 7.10
C ILE A 112 2.72 -5.20 7.02
N ARG A 113 3.82 -5.17 6.27
CA ARG A 113 4.74 -6.30 6.13
C ARG A 113 5.23 -6.81 7.49
N SER A 114 5.74 -5.93 8.35
CA SER A 114 6.32 -6.32 9.65
C SER A 114 5.29 -6.96 10.60
N ASN A 115 4.01 -6.66 10.41
CA ASN A 115 2.92 -7.20 11.25
C ASN A 115 2.11 -8.31 10.55
N ASN A 116 2.28 -8.51 9.24
CA ASN A 116 1.57 -9.54 8.48
C ASN A 116 1.96 -10.95 8.96
N ASN A 117 3.26 -11.16 9.16
CA ASN A 117 3.81 -12.43 9.68
C ASN A 117 3.40 -12.70 11.13
N LEU A 118 3.02 -11.67 11.89
CA LEU A 118 2.65 -11.78 13.30
C LEU A 118 1.15 -12.05 13.52
N ARG A 119 0.29 -11.79 12.52
CA ARG A 119 -1.17 -11.79 12.71
C ARG A 119 -1.96 -12.73 11.81
N LEU A 120 -1.45 -13.14 10.65
CA LEU A 120 -2.27 -13.91 9.69
C LEU A 120 -1.94 -15.40 9.61
N GLY A 121 -0.81 -15.87 10.15
CA GLY A 121 -0.46 -17.30 10.11
C GLY A 121 -0.60 -17.93 8.71
N LEU A 122 -0.33 -17.13 7.68
CA LEU A 122 -0.30 -17.52 6.26
C LEU A 122 1.13 -17.83 5.86
#